data_AF-A0A9D5W7T3-F1
#
_entry.id   AF-A0A9D5W7T3-F1
#
_cell.length_a   1.000
_cell.length_b   1.000
_cell.length_c   1.000
_cell.angle_alpha   90.00
_cell.angle_beta   90.00
_cell.angle_gamma   90.00
#
_symmetry.space_group_name_H-M   'P 1'
#
loop_
_entity.id
_entity.type
_entity.pdbx_description
1 polymer ?
#
loop_
_entity_poly.entity_id
_entity_poly.type
_entity_poly.pdbx_seq_one_letter_code
_entity_poly.pdbx_strand_id
1 'polypeptide(L)'
;LGLAELTPRLARRIEAMLAAGAAQETARAFAACPDPLAPGFSGIGCPELLAHLRGEASIEQTRALWLKNTRAYAKRQITWFKREEGVAWFAPGEAEKLAAHVVRALGGMRKE
;
A
#
# COMPACT_ATOMS: atom_id res chain seq x y z
N LEU A 1 -1.69 -14.41 6.75
CA LEU A 1 -2.21 -13.15 7.32
C LEU A 1 -3.64 -12.91 6.88
N GLY A 2 -4.57 -12.80 7.81
CA GLY A 2 -5.92 -12.30 7.51
C GLY A 2 -5.95 -10.76 7.46
N LEU A 3 -7.00 -10.17 6.88
CA LEU A 3 -7.16 -8.71 6.84
C LEU A 3 -7.21 -8.10 8.25
N ALA A 4 -7.71 -8.84 9.25
CA ALA A 4 -7.74 -8.43 10.65
C ALA A 4 -6.33 -8.17 11.21
N GLU A 5 -5.39 -9.08 10.96
CA GLU A 5 -3.99 -8.96 11.40
C GLU A 5 -3.21 -7.88 10.62
N LEU A 6 -3.55 -7.70 9.34
CA LEU A 6 -2.91 -6.71 8.47
C LEU A 6 -3.33 -5.27 8.83
N THR A 7 -4.59 -5.07 9.22
CA THR A 7 -5.17 -3.74 9.50
C THR A 7 -4.33 -2.87 10.45
N PRO A 8 -3.91 -3.32 11.65
CA PRO A 8 -3.10 -2.49 12.54
C PRO A 8 -1.73 -2.13 11.94
N ARG A 9 -1.15 -2.99 11.11
CA ARG A 9 0.11 -2.69 10.41
C ARG A 9 -0.06 -1.60 9.34
N LEU A 10 -1.19 -1.62 8.62
CA LEU A 10 -1.54 -0.59 7.65
C LEU A 10 -1.77 0.76 8.33
N ALA A 11 -2.49 0.78 9.46
CA ALA A 11 -2.69 2.00 10.24
C ALA A 11 -1.35 2.59 10.71
N ARG A 12 -0.47 1.77 11.29
CA ARG A 12 0.88 2.21 11.69
C ARG A 12 1.71 2.73 10.52
N ARG A 13 1.59 2.12 9.33
CA ARG A 13 2.28 2.60 8.12
C ARG A 13 1.78 3.98 7.70
N ILE A 14 0.48 4.23 7.76
CA ILE A 14 -0.10 5.55 7.44
C ILE A 14 0.44 6.60 8.41
N GLU A 15 0.45 6.32 9.71
CA GLU A 15 1.05 7.25 10.69
C GLU A 15 2.54 7.50 10.43
N ALA A 16 3.30 6.46 10.09
CA ALA A 16 4.71 6.62 9.73
C ALA A 16 4.91 7.48 8.48
N MET A 17 4.03 7.36 7.46
CA MET A 17 4.07 8.19 6.26
C MET A 17 3.71 9.64 6.56
N LEU A 18 2.70 9.88 7.39
CA LEU A 18 2.35 11.22 7.85
C LEU A 18 3.51 11.87 8.62
N ALA A 19 4.12 11.14 9.55
CA ALA A 19 5.29 11.60 10.30
C ALA A 19 6.51 11.86 9.41
N ALA A 20 6.67 11.08 8.34
CA ALA A 20 7.73 11.27 7.34
C ALA A 20 7.44 12.41 6.34
N GLY A 21 6.29 13.08 6.45
CA GLY A 21 5.99 14.27 5.67
C GLY A 21 5.16 14.05 4.41
N ALA A 22 4.35 13.00 4.36
CA ALA A 22 3.48 12.72 3.21
C ALA A 22 2.55 13.90 2.85
N ALA A 23 1.99 14.60 3.85
CA ALA A 23 1.15 15.77 3.60
C ALA A 23 1.92 16.91 2.90
N GLN A 24 3.16 17.15 3.32
CA GLN A 24 4.04 18.16 2.73
C GLN A 24 4.47 17.75 1.32
N GLU A 25 4.73 16.46 1.09
CA GLU A 25 4.99 15.93 -0.25
C GLU A 25 3.80 16.14 -1.19
N THR A 26 2.58 15.78 -0.76
CA THR A 26 1.36 16.01 -1.55
C THR A 26 1.14 17.49 -1.83
N ALA A 27 1.34 18.37 -0.83
CA ALA A 27 1.20 19.80 -1.02
C ALA A 27 2.20 20.36 -2.05
N ARG A 28 3.48 19.94 -2.00
CA ARG A 28 4.49 20.33 -2.98
C ARG A 28 4.15 19.83 -4.38
N ALA A 29 3.72 18.57 -4.50
CA ALA A 29 3.31 18.00 -5.77
C ALA A 29 2.11 18.76 -6.37
N PHE A 30 1.11 19.10 -5.55
CA PHE A 30 -0.06 19.84 -5.99
C PHE A 30 0.25 21.29 -6.37
N ALA A 31 1.19 21.93 -5.67
CA ALA A 31 1.66 23.25 -6.07
C ALA A 31 2.34 23.24 -7.46
N ALA A 32 3.05 22.15 -7.80
CA ALA A 32 3.67 21.98 -9.11
C ALA A 32 2.68 21.56 -10.21
N CYS A 33 1.59 20.88 -9.85
CA CYS A 33 0.54 20.45 -10.76
C CYS A 33 -0.84 20.59 -10.07
N PRO A 34 -1.48 21.76 -10.17
CA PRO A 34 -2.72 22.07 -9.43
C PRO A 34 -3.97 21.47 -10.09
N ASP A 35 -3.88 20.22 -10.52
CA ASP A 35 -5.00 19.44 -11.05
C ASP A 35 -5.22 18.21 -10.16
N PRO A 36 -6.29 18.17 -9.35
CA PRO A 36 -6.56 17.05 -8.46
C PRO A 36 -6.92 15.76 -9.22
N LEU A 37 -7.24 15.86 -10.52
CA LEU A 37 -7.54 14.73 -11.39
C LEU A 37 -6.31 14.21 -12.13
N ALA A 38 -5.15 14.86 -11.99
CA ALA A 38 -3.94 14.40 -12.64
C ALA A 38 -3.60 12.95 -12.19
N PRO A 39 -3.16 12.06 -13.11
CA PRO A 39 -2.92 10.66 -12.81
C PRO A 39 -2.00 10.41 -11.60
N GLY A 40 -1.05 11.32 -11.35
CA GLY A 40 -0.14 11.27 -10.19
C GLY A 40 -0.84 11.32 -8.83
N PHE A 41 -2.04 11.92 -8.75
CA PHE A 41 -2.82 11.99 -7.52
C PHE A 41 -3.84 10.85 -7.37
N SER A 42 -3.91 9.91 -8.31
CA SER A 42 -4.86 8.78 -8.22
C SER A 42 -4.46 7.72 -7.19
N GLY A 43 -3.21 7.74 -6.71
CA GLY A 43 -2.69 6.78 -5.74
C GLY A 43 -3.32 6.92 -4.35
N ILE A 44 -3.68 5.80 -3.72
CA ILE A 44 -4.30 5.78 -2.39
C ILE A 44 -3.42 6.53 -1.38
N GLY A 45 -4.00 7.52 -0.71
CA GLY A 45 -3.33 8.47 0.16
C GLY A 45 -3.29 9.87 -0.42
N CYS A 46 -3.09 10.01 -1.73
CA CYS A 46 -3.05 11.33 -2.38
C CYS A 46 -4.43 12.02 -2.38
N PRO A 47 -5.54 11.39 -2.82
CA PRO A 47 -6.86 12.02 -2.76
C PRO A 47 -7.28 12.36 -1.33
N GLU A 48 -6.98 11.48 -0.38
CA GLU A 48 -7.31 11.68 1.03
C GLU A 48 -6.52 12.85 1.65
N LEU A 49 -5.25 13.00 1.29
CA LEU A 49 -4.41 14.13 1.72
C LEU A 49 -4.80 15.43 1.00
N LEU A 50 -5.15 15.39 -0.29
CA LEU A 50 -5.64 16.57 -1.00
C LEU A 50 -6.94 17.11 -0.41
N ALA A 51 -7.89 16.23 -0.06
CA ALA A 51 -9.11 16.63 0.64
C ALA A 51 -8.78 17.31 1.99
N HIS A 52 -7.80 16.79 2.74
CA HIS A 52 -7.34 17.43 3.97
C HIS A 52 -6.72 18.81 3.73
N LEU A 53 -5.80 18.91 2.77
CA LEU A 53 -5.08 20.15 2.42
C LEU A 53 -6.02 21.23 1.89
N ARG A 54 -7.14 20.84 1.28
CA ARG A 54 -8.20 21.75 0.79
C ARG A 54 -9.25 22.09 1.87
N GLY A 55 -9.11 21.57 3.09
CA GLY A 55 -10.03 21.83 4.20
C GLY A 55 -11.36 21.07 4.11
N GLU A 56 -11.46 20.06 3.24
CA GLU A 56 -12.68 19.28 3.00
C GLU A 56 -12.81 18.10 3.98
N ALA A 57 -11.71 17.73 4.65
CA ALA A 57 -11.67 16.66 5.65
C ALA A 57 -10.70 16.99 6.78
N SER A 58 -11.06 16.60 8.01
CA SER A 58 -10.13 16.62 9.14
C SER A 58 -9.04 15.56 8.96
N ILE A 59 -7.92 15.70 9.67
CA ILE A 59 -6.83 14.71 9.58
C ILE A 59 -7.29 13.33 10.07
N GLU A 60 -8.21 13.26 11.04
CA GLU A 60 -8.82 12.02 11.52
C GLU A 60 -9.69 11.36 10.45
N GLN A 61 -10.51 12.14 9.74
CA GLN A 61 -11.33 11.65 8.62
C GLN A 61 -10.44 11.13 7.49
N THR A 62 -9.37 11.87 7.16
CA THR A 62 -8.37 11.48 6.18
C THR A 62 -7.67 10.17 6.56
N ARG A 63 -7.22 10.01 7.81
CA ARG A 63 -6.64 8.74 8.31
C ARG A 63 -7.62 7.58 8.17
N ALA A 64 -8.87 7.77 8.59
CA ALA A 64 -9.89 6.73 8.56
C ALA A 64 -10.22 6.29 7.11
N LEU A 65 -10.37 7.26 6.20
CA LEU A 65 -10.63 6.99 4.79
C LEU A 65 -9.44 6.32 4.10
N TRP A 66 -8.23 6.82 4.35
CA TRP A 66 -7.00 6.25 3.81
C TRP A 66 -6.82 4.80 4.27
N LEU A 67 -7.06 4.51 5.55
CA LEU A 67 -7.01 3.14 6.06
C LEU A 67 -8.07 2.25 5.42
N LYS A 68 -9.31 2.72 5.30
CA LYS A 68 -10.40 1.99 4.65
C LYS A 68 -10.03 1.62 3.21
N ASN A 69 -9.54 2.58 2.43
CA ASN A 69 -9.17 2.38 1.03
C ASN A 69 -7.96 1.46 0.89
N THR A 70 -6.96 1.61 1.75
CA THR A 70 -5.78 0.73 1.80
C THR A 70 -6.17 -0.71 2.14
N ARG A 71 -7.11 -0.92 3.09
CA ARG A 71 -7.63 -2.26 3.42
C ARG A 71 -8.40 -2.88 2.25
N ALA A 72 -9.22 -2.09 1.57
CA ALA A 72 -9.96 -2.55 0.38
C ALA A 72 -9.00 -2.96 -0.74
N TYR A 73 -7.94 -2.19 -0.96
CA TYR A 73 -6.89 -2.51 -1.93
C TYR A 73 -6.12 -3.78 -1.55
N ALA A 74 -5.68 -3.90 -0.30
CA ALA A 74 -5.02 -5.11 0.19
C ALA A 74 -5.92 -6.36 0.02
N LYS A 75 -7.22 -6.25 0.32
CA LYS A 75 -8.19 -7.33 0.07
C LYS A 75 -8.24 -7.71 -1.42
N ARG A 76 -8.28 -6.73 -2.32
CA ARG A 76 -8.25 -6.99 -3.78
C ARG A 76 -6.97 -7.70 -4.20
N GLN A 77 -5.81 -7.26 -3.72
CA GLN A 77 -4.53 -7.91 -4.00
C GLN A 77 -4.53 -9.37 -3.53
N ILE A 78 -4.97 -9.63 -2.29
CA ILE A 78 -5.05 -11.00 -1.75
C ILE A 78 -6.00 -11.86 -2.59
N THR A 79 -7.19 -11.35 -2.94
CA THR A 79 -8.15 -12.09 -3.76
C THR A 79 -7.59 -12.39 -5.15
N TRP A 80 -6.87 -11.43 -5.75
CA TRP A 80 -6.26 -11.60 -7.06
C TRP A 80 -5.18 -12.69 -7.03
N PHE A 81 -4.19 -12.58 -6.14
CA PHE A 81 -3.12 -13.59 -6.01
C PHE A 81 -3.63 -14.98 -5.62
N LYS A 82 -4.77 -15.09 -4.93
CA LYS A 82 -5.37 -16.39 -4.62
C LYS A 82 -5.90 -17.14 -5.84
N ARG A 83 -6.16 -16.43 -6.94
CA ARG A 83 -6.62 -17.02 -8.21
C ARG A 83 -5.48 -17.33 -9.17
N GLU A 84 -4.31 -16.73 -8.94
CA GLU A 84 -3.14 -16.95 -9.78
C GLU A 84 -2.51 -18.31 -9.48
N GLU A 85 -2.30 -19.09 -10.53
CA GLU A 85 -1.59 -20.36 -10.46
C GLU A 85 -0.09 -20.14 -10.27
N GLY A 86 0.60 -21.09 -9.63
CA GLY A 86 2.05 -21.00 -9.41
C GLY A 86 2.49 -20.02 -8.30
N VAL A 87 1.56 -19.35 -7.60
CA VAL A 87 1.88 -18.48 -6.46
C VAL A 87 2.22 -19.31 -5.22
N ALA A 88 3.47 -19.21 -4.76
CA ALA A 88 3.90 -19.72 -3.46
C ALA A 88 3.68 -18.67 -2.36
N TRP A 89 2.96 -19.05 -1.31
CA TRP A 89 2.62 -18.17 -0.19
C TRP A 89 3.56 -18.37 1.00
N PHE A 90 4.02 -17.28 1.58
CA PHE A 90 4.86 -17.26 2.78
C PHE A 90 4.29 -16.27 3.81
N ALA A 91 4.32 -16.64 5.08
CA ALA A 91 3.96 -15.75 6.17
C ALA A 91 5.09 -14.75 6.47
N PRO A 92 4.80 -13.57 7.05
CA PRO A 92 5.85 -12.71 7.57
C PRO A 92 6.70 -13.46 8.60
N GLY A 93 8.02 -13.35 8.49
CA GLY A 93 8.98 -14.08 9.33
C GLY A 93 9.50 -15.37 8.69
N GLU A 94 8.91 -15.84 7.59
CA GLU A 94 9.41 -17.02 6.86
C GLU A 94 10.47 -16.66 5.81
N ALA A 95 11.34 -15.69 6.10
CA ALA A 95 12.32 -15.17 5.15
C ALA A 95 13.28 -16.26 4.64
N GLU A 96 13.72 -17.17 5.51
CA GLU A 96 14.59 -18.29 5.14
C GLU A 96 13.90 -19.27 4.20
N LYS A 97 12.61 -19.60 4.45
CA LYS A 97 11.82 -20.48 3.58
C LYS A 97 11.59 -19.85 2.21
N LEU A 98 11.26 -18.54 2.19
CA LEU A 98 11.12 -17.76 0.97
C LEU A 98 12.42 -17.78 0.17
N ALA A 99 13.56 -17.45 0.80
CA ALA A 99 14.87 -17.43 0.14
C ALA A 99 15.22 -18.81 -0.43
N ALA A 100 15.05 -19.87 0.35
CA ALA A 100 15.32 -21.23 -0.11
C ALA A 100 14.41 -21.65 -1.28
N HIS A 101 13.13 -21.25 -1.27
CA HIS A 101 12.22 -21.47 -2.40
C HIS A 101 12.67 -20.74 -3.66
N VAL A 102 13.03 -19.46 -3.55
CA VAL A 102 13.52 -18.65 -4.67
C VAL A 102 14.81 -19.25 -5.25
N VAL A 103 15.77 -19.64 -4.42
CA VAL A 103 17.02 -20.27 -4.88
C VAL A 103 16.74 -21.58 -5.63
N ARG A 104 15.82 -22.43 -5.13
CA ARG A 104 15.45 -23.67 -5.84
C ARG A 104 14.76 -23.39 -7.17
N ALA A 105 13.84 -22.44 -7.21
CA ALA A 105 13.14 -22.06 -8.43
C ALA A 105 14.11 -21.54 -9.50
N LEU A 106 15.02 -20.62 -9.13
CA LEU A 106 16.02 -20.06 -10.04
C LEU A 106 17.13 -21.05 -10.41
N GLY A 107 17.53 -21.92 -9.48
CA GLY A 107 18.52 -22.98 -9.73
C GLY A 107 17.99 -24.07 -10.66
N GLY A 108 16.69 -24.37 -10.59
CA GLY A 108 16.00 -25.29 -11.51
C GLY A 108 15.79 -24.70 -12.92
N MET A 109 15.87 -23.38 -13.09
CA MET A 109 15.82 -22.70 -14.39
C MET A 109 17.14 -22.78 -15.18
N ARG A 110 18.23 -23.29 -14.59
CA ARG A 110 19.48 -23.61 -15.30
C ARG A 110 19.48 -25.06 -15.78
N LYS A 111 18.56 -25.43 -16.66
CA LYS A 111 18.71 -26.58 -17.56
C LYS A 111 18.06 -26.25 -18.90
N GLU A 112 18.94 -26.17 -19.90
CA GLU A 112 18.75 -26.01 -21.36
C GLU A 112 18.50 -24.59 -21.87
#